data_AF-A0ABD5DY36-F1
#
_entry.id   AF-A0ABD5DY36-F1
#
_cell.length_a   1.000
_cell.length_b   1.000
_cell.length_c   1.000
_cell.angle_alpha   90.00
_cell.angle_beta   90.00
_cell.angle_gamma   90.00
#
_symmetry.space_group_name_H-M   'P 1'
#
loop_
_entity.id
_entity.type
_entity.pdbx_description
1 polymer ?
#
loop_
_entity_poly.entity_id
_entity_poly.type
_entity_poly.pdbx_seq_one_letter_code
_entity_poly.pdbx_strand_id
1 'polypeptide(L)'
;VPDTLTLSEALESFKTAGEDFAVIMNEYALVVGIITLNDVMTTQMGDLVGQGLEEQIVARDENSWLIDGGTPIDDVMRVLDI
;
A
#
# COMPACT_ATOMS: atom_id res chain seq x y z
N VAL A 1 -17.11 -8.34 4.32
CA VAL A 1 -16.63 -9.62 3.79
C VAL A 1 -16.15 -10.51 4.94
N PRO A 2 -16.26 -11.84 4.85
CA PRO A 2 -15.74 -12.76 5.87
C PRO A 2 -14.21 -12.68 6.00
N ASP A 3 -13.67 -12.92 7.19
CA ASP A 3 -12.23 -13.00 7.46
C ASP A 3 -11.57 -14.32 6.99
N THR A 4 -12.37 -15.26 6.50
CA THR A 4 -11.93 -16.54 5.95
C THR A 4 -11.63 -16.53 4.45
N LEU A 5 -11.88 -15.41 3.75
CA LEU A 5 -11.62 -15.30 2.31
C LEU A 5 -10.12 -15.28 2.00
N THR A 6 -9.74 -15.97 0.93
CA THR A 6 -8.42 -15.81 0.32
C THR A 6 -8.31 -14.46 -0.42
N LEU A 7 -7.08 -14.02 -0.71
CA LEU A 7 -6.85 -12.79 -1.47
C LEU A 7 -7.53 -12.78 -2.84
N SER A 8 -7.55 -13.92 -3.53
CA SER A 8 -8.19 -14.05 -4.85
C SER A 8 -9.71 -13.89 -4.75
N GLU A 9 -10.33 -14.48 -3.73
CA GLU A 9 -11.77 -14.33 -3.48
C GLU A 9 -12.13 -12.91 -3.05
N ALA A 10 -11.27 -12.25 -2.26
CA ALA A 10 -11.43 -10.85 -1.91
C ALA A 10 -11.35 -9.94 -3.16
N LEU A 11 -10.41 -10.19 -4.06
CA LEU A 11 -10.28 -9.46 -5.33
C LEU A 11 -11.53 -9.64 -6.22
N GLU A 12 -12.04 -10.86 -6.33
CA GLU A 12 -13.27 -11.14 -7.07
C GLU A 12 -14.48 -10.44 -6.44
N SER A 13 -14.56 -10.39 -5.11
CA SER A 13 -15.59 -9.66 -4.39
C SER A 13 -15.56 -8.17 -4.72
N PHE A 14 -14.38 -7.55 -4.77
CA PHE A 14 -14.23 -6.14 -5.16
C PHE A 14 -14.65 -5.90 -6.61
N LYS A 15 -14.19 -6.76 -7.53
CA LYS A 15 -14.55 -6.66 -8.96
C LYS A 15 -16.06 -6.80 -9.19
N THR A 16 -16.72 -7.67 -8.43
CA THR A 16 -18.16 -7.92 -8.55
C THR A 16 -18.98 -6.81 -7.93
N ALA A 17 -18.55 -6.29 -6.78
CA ALA A 17 -19.25 -5.21 -6.08
C ALA A 17 -19.04 -3.84 -6.76
N GLY A 18 -17.90 -3.62 -7.39
CA GLY A 18 -17.52 -2.31 -7.93
C GLY A 18 -17.16 -1.29 -6.84
N GLU A 19 -16.70 -1.76 -5.69
CA GLU A 19 -16.34 -0.96 -4.52
C GLU A 19 -14.82 -1.05 -4.25
N ASP A 20 -14.23 -0.03 -3.63
CA ASP A 20 -12.78 0.05 -3.41
C ASP A 20 -12.34 -0.35 -1.99
N PHE A 21 -13.28 -0.53 -1.06
CA PHE A 21 -13.00 -0.93 0.32
C PHE A 21 -14.06 -1.87 0.88
N ALA A 22 -13.68 -2.69 1.86
CA ALA A 22 -14.59 -3.61 2.53
C ALA A 22 -14.27 -3.72 4.02
N VAL A 23 -15.32 -3.88 4.82
CA VAL A 23 -15.20 -4.20 6.25
C VAL A 23 -15.09 -5.71 6.41
N ILE A 24 -14.08 -6.17 7.15
CA ILE A 24 -13.83 -7.58 7.45
C ILE A 24 -14.59 -7.94 8.73
N MET A 25 -15.37 -9.01 8.69
CA MET A 25 -16.11 -9.53 9.84
C MET A 25 -15.83 -11.02 10.06
N ASN A 26 -15.83 -11.44 11.33
CA ASN A 26 -15.72 -12.85 11.71
C ASN A 26 -17.09 -13.54 11.84
N GLU A 27 -17.10 -14.83 12.20
CA GLU A 27 -18.31 -15.65 12.37
C GLU A 27 -19.26 -15.18 13.48
N TYR A 28 -18.78 -14.33 14.39
CA TYR A 28 -19.57 -13.75 15.48
C TYR A 28 -20.13 -12.36 15.12
N ALA A 29 -20.06 -11.96 13.85
CA ALA A 29 -20.46 -10.65 13.35
C ALA A 29 -19.70 -9.47 14.00
N LEU A 30 -18.46 -9.72 14.46
CA LEU A 30 -17.57 -8.67 14.96
C LEU A 30 -16.71 -8.13 13.82
N VAL A 31 -16.49 -6.82 13.82
CA VAL A 31 -15.56 -6.17 12.90
C VAL A 31 -14.14 -6.48 13.34
N VAL A 32 -13.36 -7.09 12.45
CA VAL A 32 -11.95 -7.41 12.67
C VAL A 32 -11.05 -6.33 12.06
N GLY A 33 -11.50 -5.68 10.98
CA GLY A 33 -10.73 -4.64 10.32
C GLY A 33 -11.36 -4.14 9.02
N ILE A 34 -10.56 -3.42 8.24
CA ILE A 34 -10.90 -2.91 6.90
C ILE A 34 -9.79 -3.34 5.95
N ILE A 35 -10.16 -3.61 4.70
CA ILE A 35 -9.21 -3.89 3.61
C ILE A 35 -9.61 -3.06 2.38
N THR A 36 -8.62 -2.62 1.61
CA THR A 36 -8.83 -1.92 0.34
C THR A 36 -8.46 -2.79 -0.86
N LEU A 37 -9.01 -2.47 -2.02
CA LEU A 37 -8.63 -3.09 -3.29
C LEU A 37 -7.12 -2.94 -3.55
N ASN A 38 -6.53 -1.80 -3.18
CA ASN A 38 -5.10 -1.56 -3.34
C ASN A 38 -4.26 -2.52 -2.50
N ASP A 39 -4.65 -2.80 -1.24
CA ASP A 39 -3.94 -3.75 -0.38
C ASP A 39 -3.93 -5.17 -0.98
N VAL A 40 -5.06 -5.59 -1.54
CA VAL A 40 -5.18 -6.91 -2.20
C VAL A 40 -4.32 -6.97 -3.46
N MET A 41 -4.37 -5.94 -4.30
CA MET A 41 -3.61 -5.88 -5.56
C MET A 41 -2.10 -5.83 -5.32
N THR A 42 -1.65 -4.97 -4.40
CA THR A 42 -0.23 -4.85 -4.02
C THR A 42 0.31 -6.12 -3.38
N THR A 43 -0.45 -6.75 -2.49
CA THR A 43 -0.03 -8.02 -1.84
C THR A 43 0.08 -9.17 -2.85
N GLN A 44 -0.83 -9.25 -3.84
CA GLN A 44 -0.79 -10.30 -4.85
C GLN A 44 0.28 -10.06 -5.93
N MET A 45 0.51 -8.80 -6.31
CA MET A 45 1.51 -8.44 -7.32
C MET A 45 2.93 -8.27 -6.76
N GLY A 46 3.09 -8.18 -5.44
CA GLY A 46 4.39 -7.96 -4.80
C GLY A 46 5.05 -6.66 -5.26
N ASP A 47 6.36 -6.69 -5.49
CA ASP A 47 7.17 -5.53 -5.93
C ASP A 47 6.86 -5.01 -7.36
N LEU A 48 5.95 -5.66 -8.10
CA LEU A 48 5.61 -5.25 -9.48
C LEU A 48 4.72 -4.01 -9.52
N VAL A 49 3.93 -3.77 -8.47
CA VAL A 49 3.31 -2.47 -8.23
C VAL A 49 4.31 -1.71 -7.39
N GLY A 50 5.23 -1.02 -8.08
CA GLY A 50 6.31 -0.28 -7.46
C GLY A 50 5.80 0.51 -6.26
N GLN A 51 6.60 0.51 -5.20
CA GLN A 51 6.45 1.30 -3.97
C GLN A 51 6.11 2.75 -4.32
N GLY A 52 4.83 3.00 -4.57
CA GLY A 52 4.35 4.26 -5.07
C GLY A 52 3.36 4.80 -4.08
N LEU A 53 3.77 5.04 -2.83
CA LEU A 53 2.99 5.88 -1.92
C LEU A 53 3.81 6.74 -0.96
N GLU A 54 5.12 6.50 -0.78
CA GLU A 54 6.00 7.50 -0.13
C GLU A 54 7.25 7.70 -0.98
N GLU A 55 7.42 8.93 -1.48
CA GLU A 55 8.70 9.34 -2.05
C GLU A 55 9.78 9.17 -0.97
N GLN A 56 10.78 8.34 -1.25
CA GLN A 56 11.90 8.10 -0.32
C GLN A 56 12.69 9.37 -0.02
N ILE A 57 12.60 10.39 -0.90
CA ILE A 57 13.22 11.70 -0.74
C ILE A 57 12.17 12.78 -1.04
N VAL A 58 11.80 13.58 -0.05
CA VAL A 58 10.84 14.69 -0.16
C VAL A 58 11.50 16.01 0.24
N ALA A 59 11.40 17.04 -0.60
CA ALA A 59 11.83 18.39 -0.23
C ALA A 59 10.86 18.99 0.80
N ARG A 60 11.39 19.40 1.97
CA ARG A 60 10.62 20.06 3.04
C ARG A 60 10.63 21.58 2.91
N ASP A 61 11.79 22.15 2.56
CA ASP A 61 12.00 23.58 2.34
C ASP A 61 13.15 23.81 1.34
N GLU A 62 13.54 25.07 1.12
CA GLU A 62 14.61 25.46 0.16
C GLU A 62 15.97 24.79 0.45
N ASN A 63 16.21 24.31 1.68
CA ASN A 63 17.47 23.71 2.09
C ASN A 63 17.30 22.45 2.97
N SER A 64 16.14 21.80 2.92
CA SER A 64 15.82 20.65 3.77
C SER A 64 15.10 19.56 3.01
N TRP A 65 15.52 18.31 3.28
CA TRP A 65 14.90 17.10 2.74
C TRP A 65 14.52 16.14 3.87
N LEU A 66 13.39 15.46 3.69
CA LEU A 66 13.04 14.25 4.42
C LEU A 66 13.48 13.06 3.59
N ILE A 67 14.37 12.23 4.13
CA ILE A 67 14.92 11.08 3.44
C ILE A 67 14.61 9.84 4.29
N ASP A 68 14.05 8.81 3.67
CA ASP A 68 13.84 7.52 4.31
C ASP A 68 15.20 6.88 4.66
N GLY A 69 15.30 6.27 5.84
CA GLY A 69 16.57 5.70 6.32
C GLY A 69 17.10 4.53 5.49
N GLY A 70 16.23 3.90 4.69
CA GLY A 70 16.57 2.83 3.74
C GLY A 70 16.97 3.34 2.35
N THR A 71 16.92 4.65 2.09
CA THR A 71 17.25 5.22 0.78
C THR A 71 18.71 4.94 0.41
N PRO A 72 19.00 4.35 -0.77
CA PRO A 72 20.36 4.15 -1.25
C PRO A 72 21.13 5.47 -1.35
N ILE A 73 22.40 5.48 -0.92
CA ILE A 73 23.22 6.70 -0.92
C ILE A 73 23.41 7.29 -2.32
N ASP A 74 23.44 6.46 -3.36
CA ASP A 74 23.56 6.89 -4.75
C ASP A 74 22.34 7.71 -5.21
N ASP A 75 21.15 7.36 -4.74
CA ASP A 75 19.92 8.10 -5.04
C ASP A 75 19.90 9.44 -4.30
N VAL A 76 20.39 9.49 -3.06
CA VAL A 76 20.55 10.74 -2.30
C VAL A 76 21.51 11.68 -3.02
N MET A 77 22.70 11.21 -3.40
CA MET A 77 23.71 12.01 -4.12
C MET A 77 23.14 12.59 -5.41
N ARG A 78 22.43 11.77 -6.19
CA ARG A 78 21.79 12.21 -7.44
C ARG A 78 20.75 13.32 -7.23
N VAL A 79 19.94 13.25 -6.17
CA VAL A 79 18.91 14.26 -5.89
C VAL A 79 19.52 15.55 -5.33
N LEU A 80 20.60 15.44 -4.54
CA LEU A 80 21.27 16.58 -3.93
C LEU A 80 22.33 17.25 -4.83
N ASP A 81 22.60 16.66 -6.01
CA ASP A 81 23.63 17.11 -6.96
C ASP A 81 25.04 17.19 -6.32
N ILE A 82 25.40 16.16 -5.54
CA ILE A 82 26.71 16.03 -4.85
C ILE A 82 27.45 14.75 -5.22
#